data_AF-A0A6M0AP43-F1
#
_entry.id   AF-A0A6M0AP43-F1
#
_cell.length_a   1.000
_cell.length_b   1.000
_cell.length_c   1.000
_cell.angle_alpha   90.00
_cell.angle_beta   90.00
_cell.angle_gamma   90.00
#
_symmetry.space_group_name_H-M   'P 1'
#
loop_
_entity.id
_entity.type
_entity.pdbx_description
1 polymer ?
#
loop_
_entity_poly.entity_id
_entity_poly.type
_entity_poly.pdbx_seq_one_letter_code
_entity_poly.pdbx_strand_id
1 'polypeptide(L)'
;MSKKTDNVHWVYSSKNNQELAERYDVWAKEYEQDLLPENYTGPEPAIEVLVKYLSKEAKILDAGAGTGLVGQLLHQRGYGNLEAMDISAGMLEEARKKNVYIALHQGILGEPLAFATDTFDGIISVGTFTLGHAPSSGFDELIRITKPGGYIIFTIRPDYYQNSDFKEKQPALEAAGKWTLVEKGEPFLNLPEAEPDIYLQVWAYKVC
;
A
#
# COMPACT_ATOMS: atom_id res chain seq x y z
N MET A 1 20.29 -15.15 13.46
CA MET A 1 19.20 -14.30 12.94
C MET A 1 17.91 -14.85 13.52
N SER A 2 16.97 -13.99 13.91
CA SER A 2 15.67 -14.43 14.39
C SER A 2 14.86 -14.93 13.19
N LYS A 3 14.01 -15.96 13.37
CA LYS A 3 13.10 -16.52 12.35
C LYS A 3 12.29 -15.43 11.61
N LYS A 4 12.06 -14.28 12.27
CA LYS A 4 11.33 -13.12 11.75
C LYS A 4 12.08 -12.31 10.69
N THR A 5 13.36 -12.01 10.92
CA THR A 5 14.22 -11.31 9.95
C THR A 5 14.41 -12.15 8.69
N ASP A 6 14.37 -13.48 8.84
CA ASP A 6 14.46 -14.42 7.72
C ASP A 6 13.24 -14.32 6.79
N ASN A 7 12.02 -14.09 7.31
CA ASN A 7 10.80 -13.99 6.50
C ASN A 7 10.77 -12.71 5.61
N VAL A 8 11.20 -11.57 6.15
CA VAL A 8 11.26 -10.30 5.38
C VAL A 8 12.26 -10.40 4.24
N HIS A 9 13.48 -10.86 4.52
CA HIS A 9 14.49 -11.10 3.49
C HIS A 9 14.05 -12.18 2.49
N TRP A 10 13.31 -13.19 2.96
CA TRP A 10 12.75 -14.21 2.10
C TRP A 10 11.76 -13.61 1.11
N VAL A 11 10.74 -12.85 1.51
CA VAL A 11 9.81 -12.25 0.52
C VAL A 11 10.50 -11.27 -0.43
N TYR A 12 11.49 -10.51 0.03
CA TYR A 12 12.26 -9.58 -0.82
C TYR A 12 13.18 -10.28 -1.83
N SER A 13 13.49 -11.57 -1.63
CA SER A 13 14.29 -12.36 -2.57
C SER A 13 13.46 -13.08 -3.64
N SER A 14 12.15 -12.81 -3.73
CA SER A 14 11.28 -13.40 -4.74
C SER A 14 11.67 -12.98 -6.15
N LYS A 15 11.61 -13.90 -7.11
CA LYS A 15 12.08 -13.65 -8.49
C LYS A 15 10.99 -13.21 -9.45
N ASN A 16 9.73 -13.45 -9.10
CA ASN A 16 8.56 -13.10 -9.91
C ASN A 16 7.30 -12.98 -9.03
N ASN A 17 6.22 -12.49 -9.62
CA ASN A 17 4.94 -12.26 -8.96
C ASN A 17 4.30 -13.54 -8.38
N GLN A 18 4.44 -14.68 -9.07
CA GLN A 18 3.91 -15.95 -8.58
C GLN A 18 4.63 -16.39 -7.30
N GLU A 19 5.95 -16.42 -7.33
CA GLU A 19 6.77 -16.76 -6.15
C GLU A 19 6.51 -15.78 -5.02
N LEU A 20 6.35 -14.49 -5.33
CA LEU A 20 6.04 -13.49 -4.32
C LEU A 20 4.69 -13.76 -3.63
N ALA A 21 3.65 -14.06 -4.41
CA ALA A 21 2.33 -14.41 -3.89
C ALA A 21 2.40 -15.64 -2.98
N GLU A 22 3.06 -16.71 -3.44
CA GLU A 22 3.20 -17.98 -2.71
C GLU A 22 3.95 -17.78 -1.36
N ARG A 23 4.98 -16.93 -1.33
CA ARG A 23 5.73 -16.66 -0.09
C ARG A 23 4.90 -15.85 0.91
N TYR A 24 4.13 -14.88 0.44
CA TYR A 24 3.19 -14.17 1.31
C TYR A 24 2.04 -15.07 1.79
N ASP A 25 1.54 -15.99 0.96
CA ASP A 25 0.53 -16.97 1.38
C ASP A 25 1.03 -17.82 2.56
N VAL A 26 2.32 -18.22 2.54
CA VAL A 26 2.95 -18.97 3.64
C VAL A 26 3.09 -18.11 4.89
N TRP A 27 3.48 -16.84 4.73
CA TRP A 27 3.75 -15.96 5.87
C TRP A 27 2.48 -15.36 6.50
N ALA A 28 1.36 -15.30 5.76
CA ALA A 28 0.13 -14.58 6.16
C ALA A 28 -0.32 -14.81 7.61
N LYS A 29 -0.30 -16.06 8.09
CA LYS A 29 -0.76 -16.42 9.45
C LYS A 29 0.16 -15.92 10.57
N GLU A 30 1.44 -15.79 10.29
CA GLU A 30 2.47 -15.35 11.26
C GLU A 30 2.80 -13.84 11.07
N TYR A 31 2.39 -13.23 9.95
CA TYR A 31 2.76 -11.87 9.53
C TYR A 31 2.59 -10.81 10.62
N GLU A 32 1.38 -10.66 11.17
CA GLU A 32 1.13 -9.67 12.20
C GLU A 32 1.85 -10.00 13.52
N GLN A 33 2.00 -11.28 13.87
CA GLN A 33 2.74 -11.69 15.07
C GLN A 33 4.24 -11.40 14.94
N ASP A 34 4.76 -11.47 13.72
CA ASP A 34 6.13 -11.16 13.42
C ASP A 34 6.38 -9.65 13.43
N LEU A 35 5.47 -8.85 12.86
CA LEU A 35 5.69 -7.42 12.63
C LEU A 35 5.08 -6.45 13.67
N LEU A 36 3.93 -6.77 14.27
CA LEU A 36 3.31 -5.87 15.26
C LEU A 36 4.18 -5.64 16.52
N PRO A 37 4.90 -6.65 17.05
CA PRO A 37 5.83 -6.41 18.15
C PRO A 37 6.97 -5.45 17.80
N GLU A 38 7.30 -5.31 16.52
CA GLU A 38 8.41 -4.47 16.03
C GLU A 38 7.99 -3.01 15.79
N ASN A 39 6.80 -2.64 16.28
CA ASN A 39 6.17 -1.33 16.14
C ASN A 39 6.04 -0.90 14.68
N TYR A 40 5.33 -1.68 13.87
CA TYR A 40 5.06 -1.35 12.47
C TYR A 40 4.27 -0.03 12.34
N THR A 41 5.00 1.05 12.01
CA THR A 41 4.46 2.42 12.06
C THR A 41 3.81 2.86 10.77
N GLY A 42 4.13 2.21 9.64
CA GLY A 42 3.68 2.59 8.28
C GLY A 42 2.23 3.06 8.16
N PRO A 43 1.24 2.31 8.70
CA PRO A 43 -0.17 2.61 8.52
C PRO A 43 -0.60 3.97 9.08
N GLU A 44 -0.13 4.33 10.28
CA GLU A 44 -0.62 5.48 11.03
C GLU A 44 -0.35 6.82 10.31
N PRO A 45 0.89 7.16 9.91
CA PRO A 45 1.18 8.36 9.14
C PRO A 45 0.40 8.45 7.82
N ALA A 46 0.24 7.33 7.10
CA ALA A 46 -0.51 7.32 5.84
C ALA A 46 -2.00 7.60 6.05
N ILE A 47 -2.58 7.02 7.10
CA ILE A 47 -3.98 7.26 7.48
C ILE A 47 -4.18 8.72 7.91
N GLU A 48 -3.27 9.28 8.70
CA GLU A 48 -3.35 10.69 9.12
C GLU A 48 -3.31 11.66 7.93
N VAL A 49 -2.62 11.32 6.85
CA VAL A 49 -2.68 12.08 5.59
C VAL A 49 -4.02 11.87 4.90
N LEU A 50 -4.49 10.62 4.77
CA LEU A 50 -5.76 10.30 4.10
C LEU A 50 -6.96 11.05 4.71
N VAL A 51 -7.05 11.10 6.04
CA VAL A 51 -8.22 11.70 6.73
C VAL A 51 -8.34 13.22 6.53
N LYS A 52 -7.29 13.90 6.06
CA LYS A 52 -7.34 15.32 5.70
C LYS A 52 -8.09 15.57 4.39
N TYR A 53 -8.12 14.56 3.51
CA TYR A 53 -8.56 14.71 2.13
C TYR A 53 -9.86 13.97 1.81
N LEU A 54 -10.17 12.89 2.53
CA LEU A 54 -11.34 12.04 2.26
C LEU A 54 -12.38 12.10 3.39
N SER A 55 -13.66 12.29 3.00
CA SER A 55 -14.79 12.18 3.93
C SER A 55 -15.06 10.74 4.34
N LYS A 56 -15.86 10.53 5.39
CA LYS A 56 -16.14 9.17 5.93
C LYS A 56 -16.95 8.29 4.98
N GLU A 57 -17.63 8.91 4.02
CA GLU A 57 -18.44 8.27 2.99
C GLU A 57 -17.62 7.85 1.76
N ALA A 58 -16.36 8.31 1.67
CA ALA A 58 -15.48 8.04 0.54
C ALA A 58 -15.32 6.53 0.30
N LYS A 59 -15.41 6.12 -0.97
CA LYS A 59 -15.08 4.77 -1.40
C LYS A 59 -13.56 4.62 -1.52
N ILE A 60 -12.96 3.79 -0.67
CA ILE A 60 -11.51 3.66 -0.55
C ILE A 60 -11.04 2.27 -0.97
N LEU A 61 -9.98 2.21 -1.77
CA LEU A 61 -9.22 0.97 -2.01
C LEU A 61 -7.96 0.95 -1.15
N ASP A 62 -7.78 -0.12 -0.39
CA ASP A 62 -6.50 -0.50 0.24
C ASP A 62 -5.74 -1.42 -0.73
N ALA A 63 -4.77 -0.87 -1.44
CA ALA A 63 -4.03 -1.55 -2.51
C ALA A 63 -2.70 -2.10 -1.99
N GLY A 64 -2.57 -3.43 -1.98
CA GLY A 64 -1.54 -4.13 -1.21
C GLY A 64 -1.91 -4.25 0.27
N ALA A 65 -3.16 -4.64 0.54
CA ALA A 65 -3.76 -4.61 1.86
C ALA A 65 -3.09 -5.57 2.88
N GLY A 66 -2.36 -6.59 2.42
CA GLY A 66 -1.79 -7.63 3.26
C GLY A 66 -2.87 -8.28 4.13
N THR A 67 -2.59 -8.43 5.43
CA THR A 67 -3.55 -8.95 6.42
C THR A 67 -4.64 -7.92 6.82
N GLY A 68 -4.67 -6.73 6.20
CA GLY A 68 -5.75 -5.76 6.35
C GLY A 68 -5.63 -4.81 7.55
N LEU A 69 -4.41 -4.54 8.03
CA LEU A 69 -4.18 -3.61 9.14
C LEU A 69 -4.64 -2.17 8.83
N VAL A 70 -4.36 -1.67 7.62
CA VAL A 70 -4.77 -0.32 7.21
C VAL A 70 -6.30 -0.18 7.24
N GLY A 71 -7.03 -1.13 6.63
CA GLY A 71 -8.49 -1.10 6.67
C GLY A 71 -9.08 -1.19 8.07
N GLN A 72 -8.46 -1.96 8.98
CA GLN A 72 -8.89 -2.02 10.38
C GLN A 72 -8.79 -0.67 11.08
N LEU A 73 -7.66 0.02 10.91
CA LEU A 73 -7.40 1.34 11.50
C LEU A 73 -8.28 2.43 10.88
N LEU A 74 -8.56 2.35 9.58
CA LEU A 74 -9.52 3.24 8.91
C LEU A 74 -10.95 3.00 9.42
N HIS A 75 -11.34 1.74 9.63
CA HIS A 75 -12.65 1.41 10.16
C HIS A 75 -12.85 1.95 11.58
N GLN A 76 -11.84 1.84 12.43
CA GLN A 76 -11.86 2.46 13.77
C GLN A 76 -12.01 3.99 13.73
N ARG A 77 -11.55 4.62 12.64
CA ARG A 77 -11.72 6.06 12.37
C ARG A 77 -13.04 6.41 11.67
N GLY A 78 -13.95 5.46 11.50
CA GLY A 78 -15.29 5.67 10.97
C GLY A 78 -15.43 5.55 9.44
N TYR A 79 -14.43 5.04 8.73
CA TYR A 79 -14.58 4.71 7.29
C TYR A 79 -15.23 3.34 7.12
N GLY A 80 -16.34 3.28 6.40
CA GLY A 80 -17.11 2.04 6.20
C GLY A 80 -17.08 1.48 4.79
N ASN A 81 -16.69 2.28 3.80
CA ASN A 81 -16.73 1.92 2.38
C ASN A 81 -15.34 1.53 1.87
N LEU A 82 -14.81 0.43 2.42
CA LEU A 82 -13.43 -0.03 2.21
C LEU A 82 -13.41 -1.30 1.35
N GLU A 83 -12.67 -1.28 0.26
CA GLU A 83 -12.30 -2.48 -0.50
C GLU A 83 -10.81 -2.74 -0.33
N ALA A 84 -10.39 -4.01 -0.40
CA ALA A 84 -8.98 -4.38 -0.32
C ALA A 84 -8.56 -5.14 -1.58
N MET A 85 -7.32 -4.92 -2.01
CA MET A 85 -6.67 -5.68 -3.07
C MET A 85 -5.30 -6.15 -2.60
N ASP A 86 -4.96 -7.40 -2.90
CA ASP A 86 -3.61 -7.94 -2.67
C ASP A 86 -3.28 -8.99 -3.73
N ILE A 87 -1.98 -9.25 -3.94
CA ILE A 87 -1.51 -10.32 -4.82
C ILE A 87 -1.71 -11.70 -4.18
N SER A 88 -1.59 -11.76 -2.85
CA SER A 88 -1.65 -12.99 -2.07
C SER A 88 -3.09 -13.30 -1.63
N ALA A 89 -3.58 -14.47 -2.02
CA ALA A 89 -4.90 -14.95 -1.58
C ALA A 89 -4.91 -15.27 -0.08
N GLY A 90 -3.79 -15.77 0.46
CA GLY A 90 -3.59 -16.02 1.89
C GLY A 90 -3.63 -14.74 2.73
N MET A 91 -3.06 -13.64 2.23
CA MET A 91 -3.18 -12.32 2.86
C MET A 91 -4.64 -11.85 2.92
N LEU A 92 -5.36 -11.96 1.80
CA LEU A 92 -6.79 -11.60 1.73
C LEU A 92 -7.66 -12.49 2.63
N GLU A 93 -7.28 -13.75 2.85
CA GLU A 93 -7.94 -14.64 3.81
C GLU A 93 -7.85 -14.09 5.23
N GLU A 94 -6.68 -13.61 5.65
CA GLU A 94 -6.49 -12.97 6.95
C GLU A 94 -7.23 -11.62 7.03
N ALA A 95 -7.14 -10.79 5.97
CA ALA A 95 -7.86 -9.52 5.89
C ALA A 95 -9.39 -9.69 6.05
N ARG A 96 -9.95 -10.76 5.48
CA ARG A 96 -11.39 -11.04 5.60
C ARG A 96 -11.85 -11.26 7.03
N LYS A 97 -11.01 -11.85 7.88
CA LYS A 97 -11.35 -12.14 9.29
C LYS A 97 -11.56 -10.87 10.09
N LYS A 98 -11.03 -9.73 9.64
CA LYS A 98 -11.22 -8.42 10.28
C LYS A 98 -12.63 -7.87 10.08
N ASN A 99 -13.36 -8.35 9.07
CA ASN A 99 -14.74 -7.95 8.78
C ASN A 99 -14.93 -6.42 8.63
N VAL A 100 -13.95 -5.74 8.03
CA VAL A 100 -13.96 -4.29 7.79
C VAL A 100 -14.06 -3.91 6.31
N TYR A 101 -13.78 -4.85 5.40
CA TYR A 101 -13.82 -4.63 3.95
C TYR A 101 -15.14 -5.12 3.36
N ILE A 102 -15.75 -4.33 2.48
CA ILE A 102 -16.99 -4.68 1.75
C ILE A 102 -16.70 -5.64 0.58
N ALA A 103 -15.48 -5.63 0.05
CA ALA A 103 -15.02 -6.52 -1.01
C ALA A 103 -13.50 -6.73 -0.92
N LEU A 104 -13.06 -7.90 -1.37
CA LEU A 104 -11.65 -8.32 -1.42
C LEU A 104 -11.35 -8.78 -2.85
N HIS A 105 -10.26 -8.29 -3.42
CA HIS A 105 -9.89 -8.52 -4.81
C HIS A 105 -8.47 -9.06 -4.89
N GLN A 106 -8.27 -10.17 -5.59
CA GLN A 106 -6.91 -10.59 -5.93
C GLN A 106 -6.45 -9.81 -7.15
N GLY A 107 -5.31 -9.14 -7.08
CA GLY A 107 -4.81 -8.29 -8.16
C GLY A 107 -3.33 -7.95 -8.01
N ILE A 108 -2.71 -7.56 -9.11
CA ILE A 108 -1.27 -7.29 -9.19
C ILE A 108 -1.06 -5.85 -9.62
N LEU A 109 -0.44 -5.04 -8.76
CA LEU A 109 -0.01 -3.70 -9.15
C LEU A 109 1.03 -3.79 -10.26
N GLY A 110 0.81 -3.03 -11.35
CA GLY A 110 1.62 -3.09 -12.57
C GLY A 110 0.97 -3.91 -13.70
N GLU A 111 -0.13 -4.61 -13.42
CA GLU A 111 -0.96 -5.29 -14.41
C GLU A 111 -2.35 -4.61 -14.49
N PRO A 112 -3.12 -4.83 -15.58
CA PRO A 112 -4.48 -4.32 -15.67
C PRO A 112 -5.36 -4.80 -14.51
N LEU A 113 -5.97 -3.86 -13.79
CA LEU A 113 -6.84 -4.14 -12.65
C LEU A 113 -8.29 -4.25 -13.09
N ALA A 114 -9.01 -5.24 -12.58
CA ALA A 114 -10.42 -5.52 -12.91
C ALA A 114 -11.42 -4.52 -12.26
N PHE A 115 -11.04 -3.26 -12.16
CA PHE A 115 -11.91 -2.16 -11.73
C PHE A 115 -12.26 -1.25 -12.91
N ALA A 116 -13.46 -0.66 -12.86
CA ALA A 116 -13.82 0.39 -13.79
C ALA A 116 -12.96 1.64 -13.57
N THR A 117 -12.80 2.43 -14.62
CA THR A 117 -12.22 3.79 -14.51
C THR A 117 -13.07 4.64 -13.56
N ASP A 118 -12.44 5.53 -12.80
CA ASP A 118 -13.10 6.47 -11.89
C ASP A 118 -13.99 5.79 -10.82
N THR A 119 -13.52 4.70 -10.23
CA THR A 119 -14.28 3.93 -9.23
C THR A 119 -14.12 4.48 -7.82
N PHE A 120 -12.89 4.78 -7.41
CA PHE A 120 -12.56 5.08 -6.00
C PHE A 120 -12.41 6.58 -5.77
N ASP A 121 -12.91 7.06 -4.62
CA ASP A 121 -12.69 8.44 -4.16
C ASP A 121 -11.27 8.61 -3.60
N GLY A 122 -10.69 7.52 -3.07
CA GLY A 122 -9.26 7.48 -2.83
C GLY A 122 -8.68 6.08 -2.71
N ILE A 123 -7.36 6.02 -2.79
CA ILE A 123 -6.57 4.80 -2.69
C ILE A 123 -5.51 5.01 -1.62
N ILE A 124 -5.31 4.01 -0.78
CA ILE A 124 -4.21 3.94 0.18
C ILE A 124 -3.35 2.71 -0.12
N SER A 125 -2.03 2.84 -0.06
CA SER A 125 -1.08 1.73 -0.28
C SER A 125 0.14 1.86 0.62
N VAL A 126 0.24 1.00 1.64
CA VAL A 126 1.24 1.11 2.70
C VAL A 126 2.14 -0.12 2.71
N GLY A 127 3.46 0.09 2.70
CA GLY A 127 4.44 -1.01 2.67
C GLY A 127 4.49 -1.80 1.37
N THR A 128 3.78 -1.38 0.32
CA THR A 128 3.62 -2.14 -0.93
C THR A 128 4.65 -1.77 -2.00
N PHE A 129 4.91 -0.48 -2.22
CA PHE A 129 5.89 0.01 -3.19
C PHE A 129 7.31 -0.12 -2.63
N THR A 130 7.89 -1.32 -2.77
CA THR A 130 9.20 -1.70 -2.22
C THR A 130 9.98 -2.58 -3.19
N LEU A 131 11.21 -2.93 -2.82
CA LEU A 131 12.10 -3.71 -3.69
C LEU A 131 11.46 -5.03 -4.12
N GLY A 132 11.38 -5.26 -5.44
CA GLY A 132 10.81 -6.49 -6.02
C GLY A 132 9.27 -6.57 -5.98
N HIS A 133 8.60 -5.51 -5.54
CA HIS A 133 7.15 -5.42 -5.42
C HIS A 133 6.64 -4.21 -6.21
N ALA A 134 5.41 -4.29 -6.73
CA ALA A 134 4.64 -3.16 -7.30
C ALA A 134 5.50 -2.13 -8.08
N PRO A 135 5.73 -2.31 -9.39
CA PRO A 135 6.53 -1.38 -10.19
C PRO A 135 5.87 0.00 -10.29
N SER A 136 6.65 1.01 -10.68
CA SER A 136 6.14 2.39 -10.85
C SER A 136 5.02 2.51 -11.89
N SER A 137 4.95 1.57 -12.85
CA SER A 137 3.84 1.45 -13.82
C SER A 137 2.49 1.14 -13.15
N GLY A 138 2.49 0.61 -11.91
CA GLY A 138 1.27 0.41 -11.14
C GLY A 138 0.49 1.71 -10.91
N PHE A 139 1.16 2.88 -10.93
CA PHE A 139 0.48 4.16 -10.82
C PHE A 139 -0.46 4.45 -11.99
N ASP A 140 -0.22 3.91 -13.18
CA ASP A 140 -1.09 4.15 -14.34
C ASP A 140 -2.51 3.60 -14.07
N GLU A 141 -2.58 2.40 -13.50
CA GLU A 141 -3.86 1.78 -13.12
C GLU A 141 -4.47 2.41 -11.88
N LEU A 142 -3.66 2.77 -10.86
CA LEU A 142 -4.17 3.47 -9.68
C LEU A 142 -4.79 4.82 -10.04
N ILE A 143 -4.17 5.57 -10.95
CA ILE A 143 -4.72 6.82 -11.49
C ILE A 143 -6.01 6.53 -12.25
N ARG A 144 -6.02 5.54 -13.15
CA ARG A 144 -7.20 5.19 -13.94
C ARG A 144 -8.43 4.87 -13.07
N ILE A 145 -8.25 4.13 -11.99
CA ILE A 145 -9.38 3.66 -11.16
C ILE A 145 -9.77 4.67 -10.07
N THR A 146 -8.98 5.73 -9.88
CA THR A 146 -9.29 6.83 -8.96
C THR A 146 -10.06 7.91 -9.72
N LYS A 147 -11.16 8.41 -9.15
CA LYS A 147 -11.96 9.48 -9.74
C LYS A 147 -11.11 10.75 -9.95
N PRO A 148 -11.44 11.59 -10.96
CA PRO A 148 -10.92 12.95 -11.04
C PRO A 148 -11.23 13.70 -9.75
N GLY A 149 -10.20 14.33 -9.17
CA GLY A 149 -10.27 14.98 -7.88
C GLY A 149 -10.14 14.06 -6.65
N GLY A 150 -10.09 12.74 -6.85
CA GLY A 150 -9.78 11.75 -5.81
C GLY A 150 -8.30 11.73 -5.44
N TYR A 151 -7.96 10.95 -4.41
CA TYR A 151 -6.61 10.98 -3.80
C TYR A 151 -5.94 9.62 -3.78
N ILE A 152 -4.65 9.59 -4.10
CA ILE A 152 -3.81 8.40 -3.97
C ILE A 152 -2.75 8.70 -2.91
N ILE A 153 -2.80 7.95 -1.81
CA ILE A 153 -1.89 8.06 -0.67
C ILE A 153 -1.06 6.78 -0.61
N PHE A 154 0.26 6.90 -0.57
CA PHE A 154 1.12 5.73 -0.49
C PHE A 154 2.40 6.00 0.30
N THR A 155 3.04 4.92 0.74
CA THR A 155 4.38 4.98 1.31
C THR A 155 5.42 4.42 0.36
N ILE A 156 6.57 5.08 0.26
CA ILE A 156 7.75 4.53 -0.42
C ILE A 156 8.98 4.77 0.47
N ARG A 157 9.95 3.86 0.41
CA ARG A 157 11.24 4.10 1.08
C ARG A 157 12.00 5.20 0.33
N PRO A 158 12.54 6.22 1.03
CA PRO A 158 13.28 7.29 0.37
C PRO A 158 14.48 6.79 -0.45
N ASP A 159 15.23 5.82 0.07
CA ASP A 159 16.38 5.24 -0.62
C ASP A 159 15.95 4.46 -1.88
N TYR A 160 14.84 3.71 -1.81
CA TYR A 160 14.28 3.02 -2.96
C TYR A 160 13.81 4.01 -4.02
N TYR A 161 13.10 5.07 -3.63
CA TYR A 161 12.68 6.14 -4.54
C TYR A 161 13.87 6.75 -5.31
N GLN A 162 14.97 7.08 -4.62
CA GLN A 162 16.15 7.69 -5.25
C GLN A 162 16.87 6.77 -6.24
N ASN A 163 16.75 5.46 -6.04
CA ASN A 163 17.50 4.44 -6.80
C ASN A 163 16.62 3.63 -7.76
N SER A 164 15.38 4.06 -8.01
CA SER A 164 14.43 3.41 -8.92
C SER A 164 13.83 4.40 -9.92
N ASP A 165 13.00 3.90 -10.82
CA ASP A 165 12.28 4.67 -11.84
C ASP A 165 11.14 5.54 -11.27
N PHE A 166 10.82 5.40 -9.98
CA PHE A 166 9.80 6.21 -9.31
C PHE A 166 10.16 7.70 -9.33
N LYS A 167 11.44 8.07 -9.27
CA LYS A 167 11.90 9.47 -9.30
C LYS A 167 11.69 10.14 -10.65
N GLU A 168 11.61 9.38 -11.74
CA GLU A 168 11.23 9.88 -13.06
C GLU A 168 9.72 9.76 -13.30
N LYS A 169 9.10 8.63 -12.91
CA LYS A 169 7.70 8.33 -13.18
C LYS A 169 6.75 9.32 -12.50
N GLN A 170 6.97 9.64 -11.21
CA GLN A 170 6.03 10.51 -10.49
C GLN A 170 5.98 11.93 -11.05
N PRO A 171 7.13 12.62 -11.29
CA PRO A 171 7.12 13.94 -11.92
C PRO A 171 6.63 13.90 -13.37
N ALA A 172 6.88 12.83 -14.13
CA ALA A 172 6.38 12.70 -15.50
C ALA A 172 4.85 12.61 -15.55
N LEU A 173 4.22 11.87 -14.63
CA LEU A 173 2.77 11.81 -14.48
C LEU A 173 2.18 13.17 -14.07
N GLU A 174 2.87 13.93 -13.22
CA GLU A 174 2.48 15.28 -12.83
C GLU A 174 2.59 16.27 -14.00
N ALA A 175 3.70 16.24 -14.74
CA ALA A 175 3.90 17.05 -15.94
C ALA A 175 2.88 16.72 -17.06
N ALA A 176 2.41 15.47 -17.12
CA ALA A 176 1.36 15.03 -18.02
C ALA A 176 -0.06 15.39 -17.55
N GLY A 177 -0.20 16.07 -16.40
CA GLY A 177 -1.48 16.46 -15.83
C GLY A 177 -2.36 15.28 -15.42
N LYS A 178 -1.75 14.16 -15.01
CA LYS A 178 -2.48 12.98 -14.52
C LYS A 178 -2.81 13.07 -13.04
N TRP A 179 -1.96 13.73 -12.29
CA TRP A 179 -2.14 14.00 -10.87
C TRP A 179 -1.31 15.22 -10.46
N THR A 180 -1.46 15.66 -9.21
CA THR A 180 -0.66 16.73 -8.62
C THR A 180 -0.28 16.37 -7.19
N LEU A 181 0.96 16.58 -6.80
CA LEU A 181 1.42 16.37 -5.43
C LEU A 181 0.71 17.35 -4.49
N VAL A 182 0.06 16.84 -3.44
CA VAL A 182 -0.62 17.67 -2.44
C VAL A 182 0.03 17.61 -1.07
N GLU A 183 0.67 16.49 -0.71
CA GLU A 183 1.43 16.36 0.52
C GLU A 183 2.55 15.35 0.36
N LYS A 184 3.69 15.67 0.98
CA LYS A 184 4.84 14.77 1.13
C LYS A 184 5.29 14.88 2.59
N GLY A 185 5.21 13.77 3.31
CA GLY A 185 5.60 13.71 4.71
C GLY A 185 7.12 13.68 4.90
N GLU A 186 7.58 13.91 6.13
CA GLU A 186 8.97 13.63 6.51
C GLU A 186 9.21 12.11 6.59
N PRO A 187 10.43 11.63 6.30
CA PRO A 187 10.76 10.22 6.50
C PRO A 187 10.61 9.79 7.96
N PHE A 188 10.12 8.56 8.18
CA PHE A 188 9.94 7.97 9.50
C PHE A 188 10.33 6.48 9.49
N LEU A 189 10.71 5.94 10.65
CA LEU A 189 11.13 4.55 10.79
C LEU A 189 9.97 3.59 10.66
N ASN A 190 10.07 2.60 9.77
CA ASN A 190 9.02 1.62 9.51
C ASN A 190 8.88 0.57 10.62
N LEU A 191 10.01 -0.03 11.00
CA LEU A 191 10.12 -1.07 12.03
C LEU A 191 11.30 -0.69 12.94
N PRO A 192 11.13 0.27 13.87
CA PRO A 192 12.24 0.81 14.66
C PRO A 192 13.01 -0.26 15.45
N GLU A 193 12.36 -1.35 15.83
CA GLU A 193 12.95 -2.42 16.66
C GLU A 193 13.66 -3.50 15.82
N ALA A 194 13.11 -3.85 14.65
CA ALA A 194 13.67 -4.88 13.76
C ALA A 194 14.64 -4.35 12.69
N GLU A 195 14.33 -3.19 12.11
CA GLU A 195 15.05 -2.61 10.98
C GLU A 195 15.25 -1.09 11.19
N PRO A 196 16.15 -0.68 12.11
CA PRO A 196 16.30 0.71 12.55
C PRO A 196 16.83 1.68 11.48
N ASP A 197 17.19 1.17 10.29
CA ASP A 197 17.68 1.97 9.17
C ASP A 197 16.69 2.02 8.00
N ILE A 198 15.51 1.40 8.15
CA ILE A 198 14.49 1.34 7.09
C ILE A 198 13.42 2.41 7.34
N TYR A 199 13.48 3.44 6.51
CA TYR A 199 12.55 4.57 6.54
C TYR A 199 11.47 4.43 5.48
N LEU A 200 10.27 4.89 5.80
CA LEU A 200 9.20 5.17 4.85
C LEU A 200 8.94 6.67 4.77
N GLN A 201 8.36 7.09 3.67
CA GLN A 201 7.87 8.44 3.46
C GLN A 201 6.48 8.37 2.84
N VAL A 202 5.54 9.15 3.38
CA VAL A 202 4.17 9.24 2.86
C VAL A 202 4.13 10.27 1.74
N TRP A 203 3.41 9.92 0.67
CA TRP A 203 3.10 10.78 -0.45
C TRP A 203 1.60 10.78 -0.67
N ALA A 204 1.03 11.94 -0.95
CA ALA A 204 -0.35 12.09 -1.35
C ALA A 204 -0.43 12.91 -2.63
N TYR A 205 -1.10 12.33 -3.62
CA TYR A 205 -1.38 12.94 -4.90
C TYR A 205 -2.89 13.08 -5.08
N LYS A 206 -3.32 14.16 -5.72
CA LYS A 206 -4.70 14.34 -6.20
C LYS A 206 -4.76 14.05 -7.69
N VAL A 207 -5.68 13.19 -8.12
CA VAL A 207 -5.89 12.87 -9.54
C VAL A 207 -6.57 14.04 -10.25
N CYS A 208 -6.11 14.36 -11.47
CA CYS A 208 -6.55 15.50 -12.26
C CYS A 208 -7.64 15.14 -13.27
#